data_AF-A0A9R0WX29-F1
#
_entry.id   AF-A0A9R0WX29-F1
#
_cell.length_a   1.000
_cell.length_b   1.000
_cell.length_c   1.000
_cell.angle_alpha   90.00
_cell.angle_beta   90.00
_cell.angle_gamma   90.00
#
_symmetry.space_group_name_H-M   'P 1'
#
loop_
_entity.id
_entity.type
_entity.pdbx_description
1 polymer ?
#
loop_
_entity_poly.entity_id
_entity_poly.type
_entity_poly.pdbx_seq_one_letter_code
_entity_poly.pdbx_strand_id
1 'polypeptide(L)'
;MFAIIDNPSNAVEWALAEMINRPEVMQKAIDELDMVVGKERLVQESDISQLNYLKSCIREAFRMHPYHPFNPPHVAMADTTVAGYTIPKGSHVILSRFGLGRNPKIWVEPLEFRPERHLNHWEEGLSRDLTWYLGNNDVDCKDAAGIHLDEASWRSQYRSPGEQNWPCSS
;
A
#
# COMPACT_ATOMS: atom_id res chain seq x y z
N MET A 1 -15.82 -10.07 -12.11
CA MET A 1 -16.56 -9.89 -10.84
C MET A 1 -15.95 -10.69 -9.68
N PHE A 2 -14.62 -10.91 -9.67
CA PHE A 2 -13.94 -11.58 -8.53
C PHE A 2 -13.09 -10.58 -7.71
N ALA A 3 -12.49 -9.58 -8.35
CA ALA A 3 -11.61 -8.61 -7.68
C ALA A 3 -12.28 -7.71 -6.61
N ILE A 4 -13.62 -7.63 -6.55
CA ILE A 4 -14.34 -6.73 -5.64
C ILE A 4 -14.64 -7.41 -4.28
N ILE A 5 -14.92 -8.71 -4.28
CA ILE A 5 -15.45 -9.42 -3.10
C ILE A 5 -14.33 -9.77 -2.11
N ASP A 6 -13.14 -10.12 -2.60
CA ASP A 6 -12.04 -10.60 -1.76
C ASP A 6 -11.24 -9.46 -1.10
N ASN A 7 -11.22 -8.28 -1.73
CA ASN A 7 -10.42 -7.13 -1.27
C ASN A 7 -10.83 -6.57 0.12
N PRO A 8 -12.13 -6.32 0.42
CA PRO A 8 -12.51 -5.83 1.74
C PRO A 8 -12.36 -6.89 2.84
N SER A 9 -12.59 -8.17 2.53
CA SER A 9 -12.49 -9.28 3.48
C SER A 9 -11.04 -9.44 3.98
N ASN A 10 -10.06 -9.45 3.07
CA ASN A 10 -8.65 -9.57 3.45
C ASN A 10 -8.18 -8.37 4.26
N ALA A 11 -8.68 -7.17 3.97
CA ALA A 11 -8.32 -5.97 4.73
C ALA A 11 -8.79 -6.05 6.18
N VAL A 12 -10.03 -6.48 6.38
CA VAL A 12 -10.61 -6.66 7.72
C VAL A 12 -9.89 -7.79 8.44
N GLU A 13 -9.63 -8.92 7.78
CA GLU A 13 -8.91 -10.05 8.37
C GLU A 13 -7.53 -9.64 8.88
N TRP A 14 -6.71 -8.99 8.04
CA TRP A 14 -5.37 -8.55 8.45
C TRP A 14 -5.40 -7.45 9.50
N ALA A 15 -6.35 -6.50 9.40
CA ALA A 15 -6.50 -5.47 10.43
C ALA A 15 -6.84 -6.11 11.79
N LEU A 16 -7.79 -7.05 11.83
CA LEU A 16 -8.14 -7.77 13.05
C LEU A 16 -6.97 -8.60 13.58
N ALA A 17 -6.26 -9.32 12.70
CA ALA A 17 -5.10 -10.12 13.10
C ALA A 17 -3.99 -9.27 13.74
N GLU A 18 -3.66 -8.12 13.15
CA GLU A 18 -2.66 -7.20 13.71
C GLU A 18 -3.12 -6.57 15.03
N MET A 19 -4.40 -6.18 15.12
CA MET A 19 -4.96 -5.61 16.36
C MET A 19 -5.01 -6.64 17.49
N ILE A 20 -5.37 -7.90 17.23
CA ILE A 20 -5.40 -8.95 18.27
C ILE A 20 -3.99 -9.24 18.81
N ASN A 21 -2.96 -9.14 17.96
CA ASN A 21 -1.57 -9.30 18.37
C ASN A 21 -1.02 -8.07 19.13
N ARG A 22 -1.74 -6.95 19.14
CA ARG A 22 -1.38 -5.68 19.79
C ARG A 22 -2.54 -5.13 20.62
N PRO A 23 -2.74 -5.64 21.85
CA PRO A 23 -3.90 -5.30 22.68
C PRO A 23 -4.08 -3.79 22.88
N GLU A 24 -2.99 -3.02 22.95
CA GLU A 24 -3.03 -1.57 23.06
C GLU A 24 -3.68 -0.87 21.85
N VAL A 25 -3.45 -1.41 20.65
CA VAL A 25 -4.05 -0.89 19.41
C VAL A 25 -5.52 -1.27 19.36
N MET A 26 -5.85 -2.52 19.70
CA MET A 26 -7.24 -2.99 19.75
C MET A 26 -8.05 -2.20 20.76
N GLN A 27 -7.50 -1.92 21.95
CA GLN A 27 -8.20 -1.16 22.98
C GLN A 27 -8.51 0.26 22.53
N LYS A 28 -7.56 0.97 21.89
CA LYS A 28 -7.82 2.31 21.33
C LYS A 28 -8.95 2.31 20.29
N ALA A 29 -9.03 1.28 19.45
CA ALA A 29 -10.10 1.17 18.45
C ALA A 29 -11.47 0.89 19.12
N ILE A 30 -11.49 0.09 20.18
CA ILE A 30 -12.70 -0.15 20.99
C ILE A 30 -13.12 1.14 21.71
N ASP A 31 -12.17 1.88 22.29
CA ASP A 31 -12.45 3.14 22.99
C ASP A 31 -13.03 4.19 22.04
N GLU A 32 -12.53 4.27 20.80
CA GLU A 32 -13.11 5.13 19.76
C GLU A 32 -14.55 4.71 19.41
N LEU A 33 -14.80 3.42 19.22
CA LEU A 33 -16.14 2.89 18.95
C LEU A 33 -17.11 3.18 20.11
N ASP A 34 -16.69 2.94 21.35
CA ASP A 34 -17.47 3.22 22.55
C ASP A 34 -17.79 4.72 22.68
N MET A 35 -16.86 5.59 22.28
CA MET A 35 -17.04 7.04 22.33
C MET A 35 -17.97 7.59 21.24
N VAL A 36 -17.86 7.10 20.00
CA VAL A 36 -18.62 7.60 18.85
C VAL A 36 -19.99 6.94 18.73
N VAL A 37 -20.06 5.63 18.96
CA VAL A 37 -21.26 4.81 18.71
C VAL A 37 -21.99 4.48 20.01
N GLY A 38 -21.25 4.20 21.08
CA GLY A 38 -21.78 3.68 22.33
C GLY A 38 -22.11 2.18 22.27
N LYS A 39 -22.66 1.64 23.36
CA LYS A 39 -22.91 0.19 23.53
C LYS A 39 -24.33 -0.26 23.21
N GLU A 40 -25.23 0.69 22.94
CA GLU A 40 -26.67 0.44 22.83
C GLU A 40 -27.14 0.20 21.39
N ARG A 41 -26.29 0.49 20.39
CA ARG A 41 -26.64 0.39 18.97
C ARG A 41 -25.50 -0.15 18.12
N LEU A 42 -25.84 -0.63 16.92
CA LEU A 42 -24.86 -1.00 15.90
C LEU A 42 -24.30 0.25 15.19
N VAL A 43 -23.09 0.11 14.66
CA VAL A 43 -22.41 1.11 13.83
C VAL A 43 -23.27 1.45 12.61
N GLN A 44 -23.39 2.75 12.31
CA GLN A 44 -24.08 3.28 11.13
C GLN A 44 -23.08 3.97 10.20
N GLU A 45 -23.45 4.14 8.93
CA GLU A 45 -22.59 4.79 7.94
C GLU A 45 -22.19 6.22 8.33
N SER A 46 -23.09 6.97 8.98
CA SER A 46 -22.83 8.32 9.47
C SER A 46 -21.66 8.39 10.46
N ASP A 47 -21.42 7.32 11.22
CA ASP A 47 -20.38 7.25 12.25
C ASP A 47 -18.98 7.13 11.64
N ILE A 48 -18.87 6.56 10.43
CA ILE A 48 -17.58 6.25 9.76
C ILE A 48 -16.71 7.51 9.60
N SER A 49 -17.34 8.67 9.41
CA SER A 49 -16.64 9.95 9.33
C SER A 49 -15.82 10.25 10.59
N GLN A 50 -16.30 9.83 11.77
CA GLN A 50 -15.71 10.10 13.08
C GLN A 50 -14.78 8.98 13.58
N LEU A 51 -14.84 7.78 13.00
CA LEU A 51 -14.00 6.62 13.36
C LEU A 51 -12.59 6.69 12.76
N ASN A 52 -11.84 7.75 13.08
CA ASN A 52 -10.55 8.08 12.45
C ASN A 52 -9.44 7.07 12.78
N TYR A 53 -9.40 6.57 14.01
CA TYR A 53 -8.44 5.58 14.44
C TYR A 53 -8.72 4.21 13.80
N LEU A 54 -9.98 3.76 13.78
CA LEU A 54 -10.36 2.52 13.12
C LEU A 54 -10.03 2.55 11.62
N LYS A 55 -10.34 3.67 10.93
CA LYS A 55 -9.94 3.84 9.52
C LYS A 55 -8.42 3.84 9.36
N SER A 56 -7.67 4.36 10.33
CA SER A 56 -6.20 4.32 10.33
C SER A 56 -5.67 2.90 10.46
N CYS A 57 -6.28 2.06 11.30
CA CYS A 57 -5.92 0.64 11.42
C CYS A 57 -6.10 -0.10 10.10
N ILE A 58 -7.22 0.13 9.40
CA ILE A 58 -7.50 -0.49 8.09
C ILE A 58 -6.44 -0.06 7.06
N ARG A 59 -6.09 1.23 7.03
CA ARG A 59 -5.03 1.74 6.12
C ARG A 59 -3.67 1.11 6.39
N GLU A 60 -3.32 1.00 7.67
CA GLU A 60 -2.06 0.38 8.04
C GLU A 60 -2.01 -1.11 7.69
N ALA A 61 -3.14 -1.81 7.83
CA ALA A 61 -3.27 -3.19 7.38
C ALA A 61 -3.07 -3.31 5.88
N PHE A 62 -3.64 -2.41 5.06
CA PHE A 62 -3.41 -2.40 3.62
C PHE A 62 -1.96 -2.09 3.22
N ARG A 63 -1.28 -1.19 3.96
CA ARG A 63 0.13 -0.88 3.73
C ARG A 63 1.01 -2.12 3.97
N MET A 64 0.75 -2.82 5.07
CA MET A 64 1.55 -3.99 5.46
C MET A 64 1.17 -5.25 4.70
N HIS A 65 -0.10 -5.47 4.47
CA HIS A 65 -0.67 -6.70 3.90
C HIS A 65 -1.57 -6.37 2.70
N PRO A 66 -0.97 -5.85 1.60
CA PRO A 66 -1.74 -5.52 0.42
C PRO A 66 -2.38 -6.79 -0.16
N TYR A 67 -3.66 -6.68 -0.56
CA TYR A 67 -4.40 -7.79 -1.18
C TYR A 67 -3.70 -8.35 -2.43
N HIS A 68 -3.17 -7.45 -3.27
CA HIS A 68 -2.33 -7.82 -4.41
C HIS A 68 -0.86 -7.48 -4.14
N PRO A 69 0.09 -8.37 -4.43
CA PRO A 69 1.52 -8.06 -4.31
C PRO A 69 1.98 -6.99 -5.30
N PHE A 70 1.24 -6.81 -6.40
CA PHE A 70 1.60 -5.93 -7.51
C PHE A 70 0.42 -5.06 -7.95
N ASN A 71 0.73 -3.90 -8.54
CA ASN A 71 -0.24 -3.12 -9.31
C ASN A 71 -0.52 -3.79 -10.68
N PRO A 72 -1.68 -3.45 -11.30
CA PRO A 72 -1.92 -3.80 -12.70
C PRO A 72 -0.72 -3.39 -13.58
N PRO A 73 -0.31 -4.22 -14.56
CA PRO A 73 0.79 -3.87 -15.43
C PRO A 73 0.49 -2.62 -16.25
N HIS A 74 1.43 -1.67 -16.26
CA HIS A 74 1.40 -0.52 -17.17
C HIS A 74 2.34 -0.78 -18.35
N VAL A 75 2.07 -0.17 -19.51
CA VAL A 75 2.91 -0.29 -20.70
C VAL A 75 3.53 1.05 -21.04
N ALA A 76 4.85 1.06 -21.25
CA ALA A 76 5.56 2.26 -21.67
C ALA A 76 5.12 2.70 -23.08
N MET A 77 4.48 3.87 -23.18
CA MET A 77 3.98 4.39 -24.47
C MET A 77 5.08 5.02 -25.34
N ALA A 78 6.22 5.33 -24.74
CA ALA A 78 7.43 5.85 -25.37
C ALA A 78 8.66 5.42 -24.56
N ASP A 79 9.85 5.53 -25.15
CA ASP A 79 11.11 5.35 -24.43
C ASP A 79 11.17 6.37 -23.28
N THR A 80 11.39 5.88 -22.06
CA THR A 80 11.35 6.70 -20.85
C THR A 80 12.46 6.31 -19.90
N THR A 81 12.97 7.26 -19.12
CA THR A 81 13.97 6.99 -18.08
C THR A 81 13.30 6.99 -16.72
N VAL A 82 13.57 5.94 -15.93
CA VAL A 82 13.01 5.72 -14.61
C VAL A 82 14.14 5.31 -13.66
N ALA A 83 14.35 6.08 -12.59
CA ALA A 83 15.45 5.90 -11.63
C ALA A 83 16.84 5.68 -12.28
N GLY A 84 17.11 6.39 -13.36
CA GLY A 84 18.37 6.28 -14.12
C GLY A 84 18.42 5.14 -15.15
N TYR A 85 17.40 4.30 -15.26
CA TYR A 85 17.30 3.24 -16.26
C TYR A 85 16.41 3.64 -17.43
N THR A 86 16.85 3.37 -18.66
CA THR A 86 16.03 3.56 -19.86
C THR A 86 15.11 2.36 -20.07
N ILE A 87 13.81 2.60 -20.06
CA ILE A 87 12.74 1.65 -20.34
C ILE A 87 12.27 1.88 -21.79
N PRO A 88 12.47 0.91 -22.69
CA PRO A 88 12.00 1.01 -24.07
C PRO A 88 10.47 1.05 -24.17
N LYS A 89 9.96 1.72 -25.19
CA LYS A 89 8.55 1.68 -25.60
C LYS A 89 8.06 0.24 -25.74
N GLY A 90 6.88 -0.04 -25.20
CA GLY A 90 6.26 -1.37 -25.22
C GLY A 90 6.64 -2.26 -24.04
N SER A 91 7.56 -1.83 -23.17
CA SER A 91 7.89 -2.58 -21.96
C SER A 91 6.74 -2.56 -20.95
N HIS A 92 6.51 -3.71 -20.31
CA HIS A 92 5.59 -3.81 -19.17
C HIS A 92 6.30 -3.39 -17.88
N VAL A 93 5.67 -2.48 -17.14
CA VAL A 93 6.15 -1.99 -15.84
C VAL A 93 5.15 -2.44 -14.77
N ILE A 94 5.65 -3.12 -13.75
CA ILE A 94 4.87 -3.66 -12.64
C ILE A 94 5.51 -3.17 -11.34
N LEU A 95 4.70 -2.62 -10.43
CA LEU A 95 5.16 -2.06 -9.17
C LEU A 95 4.80 -2.98 -8.01
N SER A 96 5.76 -3.29 -7.13
CA SER A 96 5.50 -4.07 -5.93
C SER A 96 4.85 -3.23 -4.84
N ARG A 97 3.63 -3.60 -4.44
CA ARG A 97 2.94 -2.96 -3.32
C ARG A 97 3.62 -3.26 -1.99
N PHE A 98 4.14 -4.49 -1.83
CA PHE A 98 4.94 -4.87 -0.66
C PHE A 98 6.21 -4.02 -0.55
N GLY A 99 6.91 -3.84 -1.68
CA GLY A 99 8.12 -3.01 -1.74
C GLY A 99 7.84 -1.57 -1.34
N LEU A 100 6.78 -0.96 -1.89
CA LEU A 100 6.38 0.42 -1.57
C LEU A 100 5.92 0.57 -0.11
N GLY A 101 5.07 -0.34 0.36
CA GLY A 101 4.52 -0.29 1.71
C GLY A 101 5.57 -0.52 2.79
N ARG A 102 6.62 -1.28 2.53
CA ARG A 102 7.65 -1.67 3.52
C ARG A 102 9.02 -1.02 3.27
N ASN A 103 9.09 0.00 2.42
CA ASN A 103 10.35 0.68 2.11
C ASN A 103 10.85 1.50 3.33
N PRO A 104 12.02 1.18 3.92
CA PRO A 104 12.57 1.90 5.07
C PRO A 104 13.00 3.34 4.74
N LYS A 105 13.17 3.69 3.46
CA LYS A 105 13.49 5.06 3.03
C LYS A 105 12.29 6.01 3.13
N ILE A 106 11.08 5.45 3.10
CA ILE A 106 9.82 6.22 3.20
C ILE A 106 9.21 6.06 4.59
N TRP A 107 9.16 4.83 5.07
CA TRP A 107 8.43 4.46 6.28
C TRP A 107 9.42 4.21 7.42
N VAL A 108 9.31 4.99 8.49
CA VAL A 108 9.96 4.70 9.76
C VAL A 108 9.33 3.43 10.35
N GLU A 109 10.18 2.49 10.72
CA GLU A 109 9.79 1.17 11.26
C GLU A 109 8.78 0.47 10.33
N PRO A 110 9.18 0.15 9.09
CA PRO A 110 8.25 -0.25 8.02
C PRO A 110 7.52 -1.56 8.29
N LEU A 111 8.09 -2.42 9.14
CA LEU A 111 7.53 -3.72 9.50
C LEU A 111 6.66 -3.65 10.76
N GLU A 112 6.62 -2.50 11.43
CA GLU A 112 5.79 -2.32 12.60
C GLU A 112 4.38 -1.84 12.21
N PHE A 113 3.38 -2.51 12.77
CA PHE A 113 1.98 -2.10 12.66
C PHE A 113 1.72 -0.90 13.57
N ARG A 114 1.69 0.30 12.99
CA ARG A 114 1.51 1.56 13.71
C ARG A 114 0.44 2.43 13.05
N PRO A 115 -0.85 2.23 13.38
CA PRO A 115 -1.97 2.98 12.80
C PRO A 115 -1.83 4.49 12.95
N GLU A 116 -1.15 4.95 13.99
CA GLU A 116 -0.95 6.37 14.30
C GLU A 116 -0.32 7.16 13.14
N ARG A 117 0.41 6.48 12.25
CA ARG A 117 0.99 7.12 11.06
C ARG A 117 -0.06 7.68 10.10
N HIS A 118 -1.30 7.19 10.14
CA HIS A 118 -2.39 7.63 9.27
C HIS A 118 -3.34 8.63 9.95
N LEU A 119 -3.13 8.96 11.24
CA LEU A 119 -4.03 9.82 12.02
C LEU A 119 -3.98 11.30 11.63
N ASN A 120 -2.88 11.78 11.05
CA ASN A 120 -2.70 13.20 10.72
C ASN A 120 -2.99 13.53 9.24
N HIS A 121 -3.38 12.53 8.43
CA HIS A 121 -3.50 12.68 6.96
C HIS A 121 -4.96 12.71 6.46
N TRP A 122 -5.92 13.06 7.32
CA TRP A 122 -7.35 13.00 6.97
C TRP A 122 -7.86 14.13 6.08
N GLU A 123 -7.26 15.32 6.09
CA GLU A 123 -7.78 16.46 5.30
C GLU A 123 -7.09 16.65 3.93
N GLU A 124 -5.89 16.11 3.69
CA GLU A 124 -5.18 16.30 2.41
C GLU A 124 -4.77 15.00 1.69
N GLY A 125 -4.78 13.84 2.38
CA GLY A 125 -4.15 12.60 1.89
C GLY A 125 -5.09 11.50 1.41
N LEU A 126 -6.41 11.61 1.68
CA LEU A 126 -7.43 10.60 1.32
C LEU A 126 -7.38 10.21 -0.16
N SER A 127 -7.03 11.16 -1.02
CA SER A 127 -6.99 11.01 -2.47
C SER A 127 -5.63 10.60 -3.03
N ARG A 128 -4.51 10.69 -2.29
CA ARG A 128 -3.19 10.28 -2.83
C ARG A 128 -2.76 8.90 -2.34
N ASP A 129 -2.78 8.64 -1.04
CA ASP A 129 -2.21 7.39 -0.50
C ASP A 129 -3.03 6.17 -0.89
N LEU A 130 -4.36 6.24 -0.81
CA LEU A 130 -5.24 5.16 -1.29
C LEU A 130 -5.21 5.03 -2.81
N THR A 131 -4.98 6.11 -3.56
CA THR A 131 -4.84 6.06 -5.03
C THR A 131 -3.59 5.29 -5.43
N TRP A 132 -2.49 5.44 -4.68
CA TRP A 132 -1.27 4.63 -4.85
C TRP A 132 -1.50 3.14 -4.55
N TYR A 133 -2.23 2.81 -3.49
CA TYR A 133 -2.47 1.42 -3.07
C TYR A 133 -3.59 0.71 -3.84
N LEU A 134 -4.61 1.44 -4.28
CA LEU A 134 -5.76 0.89 -5.01
C LEU A 134 -5.52 0.87 -6.53
N GLY A 135 -4.46 1.50 -7.02
CA GLY A 135 -4.08 1.45 -8.44
C GLY A 135 -4.97 2.31 -9.33
N ASN A 136 -5.37 3.49 -8.85
CA ASN A 136 -6.11 4.44 -9.69
C ASN A 136 -5.19 5.01 -10.78
N ASN A 137 -5.70 5.05 -12.01
CA ASN A 137 -4.96 5.13 -13.27
C ASN A 137 -4.17 6.43 -13.57
N ASP A 138 -4.09 7.39 -12.64
CA ASP A 138 -3.48 8.70 -12.88
C ASP A 138 -2.09 8.87 -12.25
N VAL A 139 -1.54 7.82 -11.63
CA VAL A 139 -0.19 7.88 -11.06
C VAL A 139 0.88 7.60 -12.12
N ASP A 140 1.63 8.65 -12.48
CA ASP A 140 2.79 8.55 -13.36
C ASP A 140 3.76 7.49 -12.80
N CYS A 141 4.15 6.54 -13.65
CA CYS A 141 5.14 5.53 -13.33
C CYS A 141 6.44 6.16 -12.80
N LYS A 142 6.75 7.40 -13.19
CA LYS A 142 7.92 8.16 -12.71
C LYS A 142 7.84 8.50 -11.22
N ASP A 143 6.68 8.93 -10.74
CA ASP A 143 6.45 9.28 -9.33
C ASP A 143 6.47 8.02 -8.45
N ALA A 144 5.96 6.89 -8.97
CA ALA A 144 5.96 5.61 -8.26
C ALA A 144 7.37 4.97 -8.17
N ALA A 145 8.18 5.14 -9.21
CA ALA A 145 9.44 4.43 -9.35
C ALA A 145 10.65 5.22 -8.80
N GLY A 146 10.55 6.54 -8.66
CA GLY A 146 11.52 7.35 -7.91
C GLY A 146 11.67 6.90 -6.43
N ILE A 147 10.65 6.20 -5.93
CA ILE A 147 10.60 5.66 -4.58
C ILE A 147 11.18 4.24 -4.48
N HIS A 148 11.03 3.40 -5.51
CA HIS A 148 11.22 1.96 -5.36
C HIS A 148 12.59 1.44 -5.84
N LEU A 149 13.27 2.15 -6.73
CA LEU A 149 14.43 1.56 -7.41
C LEU A 149 15.74 1.84 -6.66
N ASP A 150 15.90 1.14 -5.53
CA ASP A 150 17.21 0.74 -5.05
C ASP A 150 17.62 -0.54 -5.80
N GLU A 151 18.73 -0.45 -6.54
CA GLU A 151 19.36 -1.53 -7.30
C GLU A 151 19.53 -2.83 -6.47
N ALA A 152 19.70 -2.71 -5.14
CA ALA A 152 19.87 -3.83 -4.23
C ALA A 152 18.58 -4.63 -3.98
N SER A 153 17.42 -3.96 -3.86
CA SER A 153 16.15 -4.63 -3.58
C SER A 153 15.60 -5.36 -4.81
N TRP A 154 15.80 -4.80 -6.01
CA TRP A 154 15.42 -5.44 -7.26
C TRP A 154 16.23 -6.71 -7.53
N ARG A 155 17.56 -6.65 -7.36
CA ARG A 155 18.47 -7.80 -7.54
C ARG A 155 18.24 -8.93 -6.55
N SER A 156 17.75 -8.65 -5.35
CA SER A 156 17.46 -9.67 -4.34
C SER A 156 16.17 -10.45 -4.60
N GLN A 157 15.13 -9.81 -5.16
CA GLN A 157 13.81 -10.44 -5.32
C GLN A 157 13.56 -11.05 -6.70
N TYR A 158 14.15 -10.50 -7.76
CA TYR A 158 13.81 -10.87 -9.14
C TYR A 158 14.96 -11.46 -9.94
N ARG A 159 16.08 -11.81 -9.29
CA ARG A 159 17.16 -12.53 -9.96
C ARG A 159 16.76 -13.97 -10.22
N SER A 160 16.16 -14.21 -11.38
CA SER A 160 16.07 -15.54 -11.98
C SER A 160 17.50 -16.09 -12.16
N PRO A 161 17.79 -17.37 -11.82
CA PRO A 161 19.13 -17.97 -11.95
C PRO A 161 19.64 -18.17 -13.40
N GLY A 162 19.23 -17.33 -14.37
CA GLY A 162 19.44 -17.57 -15.80
C GLY A 162 19.75 -16.36 -16.68
N GLU A 163 19.73 -15.12 -16.18
CA GLU A 163 20.08 -13.96 -17.03
C GLU A 163 21.60 -13.74 -17.07
N GLN A 164 22.27 -14.50 -17.93
CA GLN A 164 23.59 -14.16 -18.46
C GLN A 164 23.42 -13.11 -19.59
N ASN A 165 24.04 -11.95 -19.39
CA ASN A 165 24.53 -11.00 -20.40
C ASN A 165 23.65 -10.77 -21.65
N TRP A 166 22.85 -9.71 -21.66
CA TRP A 166 22.50 -9.04 -22.93
C TRP A 166 23.51 -7.91 -23.19
N PRO A 167 24.28 -7.95 -24.30
CA PRO A 167 25.20 -6.87 -24.63
C PRO A 167 24.38 -5.65 -25.11
N CYS A 168 24.70 -4.48 -24.57
CA CYS A 168 24.28 -3.22 -25.18
C CYS A 168 24.85 -3.15 -26.60
N SER A 169 23.99 -2.95 -27.60
CA SER A 169 24.42 -2.52 -28.92
C SER A 169 23.81 -1.16 -29.23
N SER A 170 24.73 -0.22 -29.39
CA SER A 170 24.70 1.14 -29.94
C SER A 170 23.52 1.54 -30.83
#